data_AF-A0A0G8AS48-F1
#
_entry.id   AF-A0A0G8AS48-F1
#
_cell.length_a   1.000
_cell.length_b   1.000
_cell.length_c   1.000
_cell.angle_alpha   90.00
_cell.angle_beta   90.00
_cell.angle_gamma   90.00
#
_symmetry.space_group_name_H-M   'P 1'
#
loop_
_entity.id
_entity.type
_entity.pdbx_description
1 polymer ?
#
loop_
_entity_poly.entity_id
_entity_poly.type
_entity_poly.pdbx_seq_one_letter_code
_entity_poly.pdbx_strand_id
1 'polypeptide(L)'
;MEKFIRLADHLGIEWFVLVDKDAKGIAYAESAKRNLETRKAKDHVQIINHGSIELFLCVEGFGEIYEESISNQMESNITADRKNLEYWEQVVKYQQRNTKTRNALAVSRKILESNGQVPKLLQDVINQAIALARRAG
;
A
#
# COMPACT_ATOMS: atom_id res chain seq x y z
N MET A 1 15.32 -2.78 -2.11
CA MET A 1 14.59 -2.46 -3.35
C MET A 1 15.48 -2.55 -4.57
N GLU A 2 16.51 -1.70 -4.71
CA GLU A 2 17.42 -1.68 -5.87
C GLU A 2 17.96 -3.07 -6.31
N LYS A 3 18.37 -3.91 -5.35
CA LYS A 3 18.85 -5.27 -5.65
C LYS A 3 17.81 -6.14 -6.36
N PHE A 4 16.53 -5.99 -6.02
CA PHE A 4 15.44 -6.75 -6.66
C PHE A 4 15.15 -6.22 -8.07
N ILE A 5 15.19 -4.90 -8.26
CA ILE A 5 15.01 -4.28 -9.58
C ILE A 5 16.12 -4.72 -10.52
N ARG A 6 17.38 -4.60 -10.08
CA ARG A 6 18.54 -5.06 -10.87
C ARG A 6 18.43 -6.53 -11.21
N LEU A 7 18.05 -7.39 -10.25
CA LEU A 7 17.87 -8.80 -10.52
C LEU A 7 16.75 -9.07 -11.53
N ALA A 8 15.60 -8.40 -11.39
CA ALA A 8 14.49 -8.51 -12.34
C ALA A 8 14.93 -8.11 -13.75
N ASP A 9 15.67 -7.01 -13.89
CA ASP A 9 16.23 -6.56 -15.17
C ASP A 9 17.19 -7.62 -15.78
N HIS A 10 18.06 -8.24 -14.97
CA HIS A 10 18.96 -9.31 -15.44
C HIS A 10 18.21 -10.58 -15.88
N LEU A 11 17.03 -10.83 -15.32
CA LEU A 11 16.19 -11.98 -15.65
C LEU A 11 15.18 -11.68 -16.76
N GLY A 12 15.13 -10.45 -17.29
CA GLY A 12 14.12 -10.03 -18.26
C GLY A 12 12.71 -10.00 -17.67
N ILE A 13 12.57 -9.80 -16.35
CA ILE A 13 11.29 -9.75 -15.66
C ILE A 13 10.84 -8.29 -15.54
N GLU A 14 9.66 -8.01 -16.09
CA GLU A 14 9.00 -6.72 -15.88
C GLU A 14 8.64 -6.50 -14.41
N TRP A 15 8.82 -5.26 -13.93
CA TRP A 15 8.62 -4.93 -12.54
C TRP A 15 7.80 -3.66 -12.35
N PHE A 16 7.07 -3.62 -11.25
CA PHE A 16 6.33 -2.45 -10.80
C PHE A 16 6.56 -2.26 -9.29
N VAL A 17 6.65 -1.01 -8.85
CA VAL A 17 6.91 -0.61 -7.47
C VAL A 17 5.76 0.25 -6.97
N LEU A 18 5.05 -0.25 -5.94
CA LEU A 18 4.13 0.54 -5.13
C LEU A 18 4.81 0.86 -3.79
N VAL A 19 4.78 2.13 -3.37
CA VAL A 19 5.37 2.57 -2.10
C VAL A 19 4.44 3.46 -1.29
N ASP A 20 4.66 3.45 0.03
CA ASP A 20 4.04 4.36 0.97
C ASP A 20 4.48 5.82 0.70
N LYS A 21 3.65 6.78 1.12
CA LYS A 21 3.92 8.22 1.06
C LYS A 21 4.61 8.72 2.32
N ASP A 22 5.62 7.97 2.80
CA ASP A 22 6.49 8.39 3.90
C ASP A 22 7.92 8.65 3.39
N ALA A 23 8.82 9.13 4.26
CA ALA A 23 10.18 9.45 3.87
C ALA A 23 10.95 8.24 3.29
N LYS A 24 10.68 7.02 3.78
CA LYS A 24 11.33 5.80 3.28
C LYS A 24 10.76 5.38 1.93
N GLY A 25 9.43 5.42 1.78
CA GLY A 25 8.73 5.14 0.54
C GLY A 25 9.12 6.11 -0.56
N ILE A 26 9.26 7.41 -0.26
CA ILE A 26 9.79 8.40 -1.22
C ILE A 26 11.22 8.04 -1.63
N ALA A 27 12.10 7.71 -0.67
CA ALA A 27 13.47 7.29 -0.99
C ALA A 27 13.51 6.01 -1.87
N TYR A 28 12.58 5.09 -1.65
CA TYR A 28 12.40 3.89 -2.46
C TYR A 28 11.89 4.19 -3.87
N ALA A 29 10.91 5.09 -4.03
CA ALA A 29 10.47 5.55 -5.35
C ALA A 29 11.63 6.20 -6.13
N GLU A 30 12.41 7.07 -5.49
CA GLU A 30 13.58 7.69 -6.13
C GLU A 30 14.65 6.65 -6.49
N SER A 31 14.87 5.65 -5.63
CA SER A 31 15.77 4.53 -5.94
C SER A 31 15.28 3.72 -7.13
N ALA A 32 13.98 3.42 -7.22
CA ALA A 32 13.41 2.72 -8.37
C ALA A 32 13.52 3.54 -9.65
N LYS A 33 13.24 4.85 -9.60
CA LYS A 33 13.35 5.75 -10.75
C LYS A 33 14.75 5.79 -11.36
N ARG A 34 15.81 5.73 -10.52
CA ARG A 34 17.19 5.66 -11.01
C ARG A 34 17.54 4.39 -11.80
N ASN A 35 16.72 3.34 -11.68
CA ASN A 35 16.92 2.07 -12.38
C ASN A 35 15.98 1.91 -13.60
N LEU A 36 15.27 2.96 -14.01
CA LEU A 36 14.34 2.87 -15.15
C LEU A 36 15.05 2.82 -16.51
N GLU A 37 16.28 3.31 -16.60
CA GLU A 37 16.98 3.53 -17.87
C GLU A 37 16.13 4.37 -18.84
N THR A 38 15.57 3.76 -19.88
CA THR A 38 14.71 4.40 -20.89
C THR A 38 13.20 4.27 -20.59
N ARG A 39 12.83 3.49 -19.57
CA ARG A 39 11.44 3.22 -19.17
C ARG A 39 10.81 4.46 -18.53
N LYS A 40 9.49 4.61 -18.69
CA LYS A 40 8.75 5.75 -18.14
C LYS A 40 8.40 5.49 -16.67
N ALA A 41 8.73 6.43 -15.78
CA ALA A 41 8.49 6.27 -14.34
C ALA A 41 7.03 6.00 -13.99
N LYS A 42 6.08 6.66 -14.66
CA LYS A 42 4.64 6.47 -14.45
C LYS A 42 4.16 5.04 -14.72
N ASP A 43 4.91 4.28 -15.51
CA ASP A 43 4.53 2.92 -15.89
C ASP A 43 5.02 1.88 -14.87
N HIS A 44 5.97 2.25 -14.00
CA HIS A 44 6.70 1.33 -13.11
C HIS A 44 6.69 1.73 -11.64
N VAL A 45 6.38 2.99 -11.30
CA VAL A 45 6.48 3.50 -9.92
C VAL A 45 5.22 4.28 -9.56
N GLN A 46 4.54 3.84 -8.51
CA GLN A 46 3.39 4.51 -7.92
C GLN A 46 3.61 4.75 -6.42
N ILE A 47 3.26 5.95 -5.97
CA ILE A 47 3.22 6.30 -4.55
C ILE A 47 1.74 6.30 -4.13
N ILE A 48 1.43 5.73 -2.97
CA ILE A 48 0.08 5.73 -2.39
C ILE A 48 -0.37 7.19 -2.12
N ASN A 49 -1.68 7.43 -2.21
CA ASN A 49 -2.24 8.79 -2.11
C ASN A 49 -1.96 9.48 -0.77
N HIS A 50 -1.97 8.72 0.33
CA HIS A 50 -1.74 9.24 1.68
C HIS A 50 -1.11 8.19 2.60
N GLY A 51 -0.12 8.63 3.38
CA GLY A 51 0.57 7.85 4.41
C GLY A 51 0.99 6.46 3.97
N SER A 52 0.74 5.47 4.82
CA SER A 52 1.02 4.06 4.56
C SER A 52 -0.16 3.35 3.92
N ILE A 53 0.07 2.13 3.41
CA ILE A 53 -0.99 1.25 2.93
C ILE A 53 -2.10 1.00 3.96
N GLU A 54 -1.78 0.96 5.26
CA GLU A 54 -2.77 0.83 6.33
C GLU A 54 -3.67 2.07 6.43
N LEU A 55 -3.08 3.26 6.42
CA LEU A 55 -3.84 4.51 6.42
C LEU A 55 -4.68 4.65 5.16
N PHE A 56 -4.13 4.25 4.01
CA PHE A 56 -4.86 4.14 2.76
C PHE A 56 -6.12 3.30 2.88
N LEU A 57 -5.97 2.06 3.35
CA LEU A 57 -7.09 1.15 3.49
C LEU A 57 -8.13 1.64 4.51
N CYS A 58 -7.72 2.34 5.57
CA CYS A 58 -8.66 2.94 6.52
C CYS A 58 -9.61 3.93 5.84
N VAL A 59 -9.08 4.86 5.05
CA VAL A 59 -9.88 5.88 4.34
C VAL A 59 -10.73 5.26 3.23
N GLU A 60 -10.28 4.17 2.62
CA GLU A 60 -11.00 3.44 1.56
C GLU A 60 -12.09 2.49 2.11
N GLY A 61 -12.51 2.66 3.37
CA GLY A 61 -13.64 1.93 3.96
C GLY A 61 -13.26 0.63 4.68
N PHE A 62 -11.97 0.35 4.87
CA PHE A 62 -11.50 -0.81 5.63
C PHE A 62 -11.13 -0.48 7.08
N GLY A 63 -11.37 0.75 7.54
CA GLY A 63 -10.94 1.25 8.84
C GLY A 63 -11.36 0.40 10.04
N GLU A 64 -12.55 -0.21 10.02
CA GLU A 64 -13.05 -1.08 11.09
C GLU A 64 -12.10 -2.23 11.43
N ILE A 65 -11.45 -2.82 10.42
CA ILE A 65 -10.46 -3.90 10.61
C ILE A 65 -9.27 -3.40 11.44
N TYR A 66 -8.91 -2.13 11.28
CA TYR A 66 -7.82 -1.50 11.98
C TYR A 66 -8.25 -1.06 13.39
N GLU A 67 -9.50 -0.61 13.56
CA GLU A 67 -10.11 -0.31 14.86
C GLU A 67 -10.11 -1.56 15.78
N GLU A 68 -10.51 -2.73 15.25
CA GLU A 68 -10.49 -4.01 15.99
C GLU A 68 -9.08 -4.45 16.45
N SER A 69 -8.05 -3.83 15.91
CA SER A 69 -6.66 -4.16 16.21
C SER A 69 -5.97 -3.16 17.14
N ILE A 70 -6.69 -2.16 17.65
CA ILE A 70 -6.18 -1.20 18.63
C ILE A 70 -5.78 -1.94 19.91
N SER A 71 -4.69 -1.50 20.54
CA SER A 71 -4.34 -1.97 21.89
C SER A 71 -5.32 -1.38 22.90
N ASN A 72 -5.93 -2.20 23.75
CA ASN A 72 -6.86 -1.74 24.80
C ASN A 72 -6.27 -0.61 25.67
N GLN A 73 -4.95 -0.61 25.87
CA GLN A 73 -4.25 0.43 26.65
C GLN A 73 -4.15 1.78 25.93
N MET A 74 -4.30 1.79 24.61
CA MET A 74 -4.10 2.96 23.76
C MET A 74 -5.41 3.52 23.18
N GLU A 75 -6.54 2.84 23.38
CA GLU A 75 -7.84 3.26 22.85
C GLU A 75 -8.23 4.67 23.33
N SER A 76 -7.95 5.00 24.60
CA SER A 76 -8.18 6.34 25.15
C SER A 76 -7.32 7.44 24.53
N ASN A 77 -6.27 7.09 23.78
CA ASN A 77 -5.41 8.06 23.08
C ASN A 77 -5.93 8.42 21.69
N ILE A 78 -7.04 7.82 21.26
CA ILE A 78 -7.73 8.20 20.03
C ILE A 78 -8.72 9.31 20.39
N THR A 79 -8.38 10.53 20.00
CA THR A 79 -9.09 11.76 20.38
C THR A 79 -9.67 12.49 19.20
N ALA A 80 -9.19 12.21 17.99
CA ALA A 80 -9.69 12.83 16.77
C ALA A 80 -11.10 12.32 16.41
N ASP A 81 -11.84 13.12 15.65
CA ASP A 81 -13.14 12.70 15.11
C ASP A 81 -12.94 11.70 13.96
N ARG A 82 -13.75 10.63 13.91
CA ARG A 82 -13.70 9.56 12.90
C ARG A 82 -13.78 10.06 11.45
N LYS A 83 -14.35 11.24 11.22
CA LYS A 83 -14.44 11.86 9.89
C LYS A 83 -13.11 12.47 9.42
N ASN A 84 -12.15 12.65 10.32
CA ASN A 84 -10.87 13.28 10.03
C ASN A 84 -9.78 12.25 9.72
N LEU A 85 -8.84 12.61 8.84
CA LEU A 85 -7.68 11.77 8.54
C LEU A 85 -6.84 11.45 9.80
N GLU A 86 -6.74 12.41 10.72
CA GLU A 86 -6.01 12.26 11.98
C GLU A 86 -6.52 11.08 12.84
N TYR A 87 -7.83 10.80 12.80
CA TYR A 87 -8.37 9.63 13.50
C TYR A 87 -7.77 8.34 12.97
N TRP A 88 -7.72 8.18 11.66
CA TRP A 88 -7.14 6.99 11.03
C TRP A 88 -5.63 6.90 11.26
N GLU A 89 -4.92 8.04 11.33
CA GLU A 89 -3.51 8.07 11.72
C GLU A 89 -3.31 7.56 13.16
N GLN A 90 -4.18 7.96 14.09
CA GLN A 90 -4.17 7.47 15.48
C GLN A 90 -4.50 5.98 15.54
N VAL A 91 -5.53 5.52 14.80
CA VAL A 91 -5.90 4.09 14.73
C VAL A 91 -4.72 3.24 14.25
N VAL A 92 -4.06 3.62 13.14
CA VAL A 92 -2.90 2.89 12.59
C VAL A 92 -1.70 2.93 13.55
N LYS A 93 -1.49 4.06 14.23
CA LYS A 93 -0.39 4.23 15.19
C LYS A 93 -0.54 3.35 16.44
N TYR A 94 -1.76 3.17 16.92
CA TYR A 94 -2.05 2.53 18.21
C TYR A 94 -2.47 1.05 18.11
N GLN A 95 -2.23 0.42 16.97
CA GLN A 95 -2.46 -1.01 16.78
C GLN A 95 -1.58 -1.86 17.70
N GLN A 96 -2.09 -3.02 18.08
CA GLN A 96 -1.29 -4.09 18.68
C GLN A 96 -0.14 -4.48 17.74
N ARG A 97 0.96 -4.96 18.32
CA ARG A 97 2.10 -5.44 17.53
C ARG A 97 1.71 -6.66 16.70
N ASN A 98 2.39 -6.86 15.57
CA ASN A 98 2.25 -8.04 14.70
C ASN A 98 0.85 -8.26 14.09
N THR A 99 0.03 -7.21 13.99
CA THR A 99 -1.31 -7.27 13.40
C THR A 99 -1.32 -7.12 11.88
N LYS A 100 -0.23 -6.63 11.27
CA LYS A 100 -0.14 -6.31 9.84
C LYS A 100 -0.62 -7.44 8.92
N THR A 101 -0.09 -8.65 9.09
CA THR A 101 -0.49 -9.81 8.27
C THR A 101 -1.94 -10.21 8.51
N ARG A 102 -2.39 -10.20 9.77
CA ARG A 102 -3.78 -10.52 10.14
C ARG A 102 -4.75 -9.53 9.49
N ASN A 103 -4.46 -8.24 9.59
CA ASN A 103 -5.30 -7.18 9.05
C ASN A 103 -5.31 -7.22 7.52
N ALA A 104 -4.18 -7.49 6.86
CA ALA A 104 -4.14 -7.69 5.41
C ALA A 104 -5.01 -8.87 4.93
N LEU A 105 -5.01 -9.97 5.68
CA LEU A 105 -5.91 -11.10 5.40
C LEU A 105 -7.38 -10.73 5.63
N ALA A 106 -7.69 -10.00 6.69
CA ALA A 106 -9.05 -9.51 6.96
C ALA A 106 -9.55 -8.57 5.85
N VAL A 107 -8.70 -7.66 5.37
CA VAL A 107 -9.01 -6.79 4.22
C VAL A 107 -9.30 -7.64 2.98
N SER A 108 -8.46 -8.64 2.71
CA SER A 108 -8.65 -9.55 1.57
C SER A 108 -9.97 -10.31 1.65
N ARG A 109 -10.37 -10.77 2.85
CA ARG A 109 -11.68 -11.42 3.07
C ARG A 109 -12.83 -10.46 2.86
N LYS A 110 -12.77 -9.25 3.43
CA LYS A 110 -13.81 -8.22 3.25
C LYS A 110 -14.00 -7.85 1.78
N ILE A 111 -12.92 -7.81 0.99
CA ILE A 111 -12.99 -7.62 -0.47
C ILE A 111 -13.73 -8.78 -1.16
N LEU A 112 -13.45 -10.03 -0.77
CA LEU A 112 -14.13 -11.19 -1.36
C LEU A 112 -15.63 -11.21 -1.02
N GLU A 113 -15.97 -10.82 0.21
CA GLU A 113 -17.35 -10.74 0.70
C GLU A 113 -18.14 -9.58 0.07
N SER A 114 -17.46 -8.49 -0.33
CA SER A 114 -18.07 -7.32 -0.98
C SER A 114 -18.20 -7.44 -2.51
N ASN A 115 -18.27 -8.68 -3.04
CA ASN A 115 -18.26 -8.96 -4.49
C ASN A 115 -17.03 -8.41 -5.23
N GLY A 116 -15.87 -8.34 -4.56
CA GLY A 116 -14.61 -7.92 -5.19
C GLY A 116 -14.46 -6.41 -5.34
N GLN A 117 -15.13 -5.60 -4.53
CA GLN A 117 -14.89 -4.15 -4.51
C GLN A 117 -13.52 -3.85 -3.89
N VAL A 118 -12.54 -3.64 -4.77
CA VAL A 118 -11.14 -3.31 -4.43
C VAL A 118 -10.94 -1.79 -4.56
N PRO A 119 -10.19 -1.14 -3.66
CA PRO A 119 -9.76 0.24 -3.82
C PRO A 119 -9.15 0.51 -5.20
N LYS A 120 -9.55 1.62 -5.83
CA LYS A 120 -9.20 1.92 -7.23
C LYS A 120 -7.70 1.90 -7.48
N LEU A 121 -6.91 2.44 -6.56
CA LEU A 121 -5.45 2.45 -6.64
C LEU A 121 -4.85 1.03 -6.72
N LEU A 122 -5.36 0.08 -5.93
CA LEU A 122 -4.85 -1.30 -5.96
C LEU A 122 -5.24 -2.01 -7.26
N GLN A 123 -6.46 -1.77 -7.74
CA GLN A 123 -6.89 -2.26 -9.05
C GLN A 123 -5.98 -1.72 -10.17
N ASP A 124 -5.69 -0.43 -10.16
CA ASP A 124 -4.86 0.23 -11.18
C ASP A 124 -3.41 -0.27 -11.14
N VAL A 125 -2.85 -0.48 -9.95
CA VAL A 125 -1.51 -1.08 -9.78
C VAL A 125 -1.43 -2.48 -10.40
N ILE A 126 -2.43 -3.33 -10.13
CA ILE A 126 -2.47 -4.69 -10.70
C ILE A 126 -2.62 -4.64 -12.22
N ASN A 127 -3.52 -3.79 -12.73
CA ASN A 127 -3.73 -3.63 -14.17
C ASN A 127 -2.46 -3.13 -14.88
N GLN A 128 -1.73 -2.21 -14.25
CA GLN A 128 -0.47 -1.71 -14.77
C GLN A 128 0.61 -2.80 -14.81
N ALA A 129 0.73 -3.61 -13.75
CA ALA A 129 1.66 -4.74 -13.72
C ALA A 129 1.32 -5.79 -14.81
N ILE A 130 0.04 -6.09 -15.03
CA ILE A 130 -0.43 -6.97 -16.12
C ILE A 130 -0.08 -6.36 -17.49
N ALA A 131 -0.27 -5.05 -17.66
CA ALA A 131 0.04 -4.36 -18.91
C ALA A 131 1.54 -4.37 -19.22
N LEU A 132 2.40 -4.25 -18.21
CA LEU A 132 3.84 -4.40 -18.37
C LEU A 132 4.19 -5.83 -18.82
N ALA A 133 3.71 -6.84 -18.10
CA ALA A 133 4.00 -8.24 -18.42
C ALA A 133 3.59 -8.63 -19.86
N ARG A 134 2.46 -8.11 -20.35
CA ARG A 134 1.98 -8.36 -21.72
C ARG A 134 2.82 -7.68 -22.81
N ARG A 135 3.58 -6.63 -22.50
CA ARG A 135 4.46 -5.95 -23.47
C ARG A 135 5.82 -6.62 -23.60
N ALA A 136 6.20 -7.43 -22.62
CA ALA A 136 7.50 -8.10 -22.57
C ALA A 136 7.51 -9.50 -23.22
N GLY A 137 6.34 -10.09 -23.44
CA GLY A 137 6.17 -11.32 -24.24
C GLY A 137 5.75 -11.00 -25.66
#